data_AF-A0A1A5J4Z9-F1
#
_entry.id   AF-A0A1A5J4Z9-F1
#
_cell.length_a   1.000
_cell.length_b   1.000
_cell.length_c   1.000
_cell.angle_alpha   90.00
_cell.angle_beta   90.00
_cell.angle_gamma   90.00
#
_symmetry.space_group_name_H-M   'P 1'
#
loop_
_entity.id
_entity.type
_entity.pdbx_description
1 polymer ?
#
loop_
_entity_poly.entity_id
_entity_poly.type
_entity_poly.pdbx_seq_one_letter_code
_entity_poly.pdbx_strand_id
1 'polypeptide(L)' 'MNYDEPIGNWVKLPVAWSELRPGLREEVACRAGDIHTFDGGHLHRVDGQWEVLSSGTSNDADVVRNALQKPN' A
#
# COMPACT_ATOMS: atom_id res chain seq x y z
N MET A 1 4.53 -7.90 25.58
CA MET A 1 4.23 -7.16 24.33
C MET A 1 3.34 -8.10 23.53
N ASN A 2 2.03 -7.87 23.58
CA ASN A 2 1.11 -8.60 22.73
C ASN A 2 1.41 -8.14 21.32
N TYR A 3 2.00 -9.04 20.51
CA TYR A 3 1.97 -8.87 19.07
C TYR A 3 0.54 -9.22 18.69
N ASP A 4 -0.36 -8.24 18.77
CA ASP A 4 -1.57 -8.28 17.98
C ASP A 4 -1.12 -8.56 16.54
N GLU A 5 -1.32 -9.79 16.09
CA GLU A 5 -1.14 -10.17 14.70
C GLU A 5 -1.89 -9.11 13.87
N PRO A 6 -1.27 -8.49 12.85
CA PRO A 6 -2.01 -7.55 12.03
C PRO A 6 -3.14 -8.33 11.36
N ILE A 7 -4.37 -8.07 11.80
CA ILE A 7 -5.62 -8.55 11.24
C ILE A 7 -5.80 -7.80 9.91
N GLY A 8 -4.95 -8.11 8.94
CA GLY A 8 -4.85 -7.39 7.68
C GLY A 8 -3.73 -8.00 6.86
N ASN A 9 -4.07 -8.47 5.66
CA ASN A 9 -3.06 -8.93 4.70
C ASN A 9 -2.15 -7.76 4.36
N TRP A 10 -1.02 -7.65 5.06
CA TRP A 10 -0.02 -6.64 4.77
C TRP A 10 0.85 -7.10 3.61
N VAL A 11 1.16 -6.18 2.69
CA VAL A 11 2.00 -6.45 1.53
C VAL A 11 3.17 -5.49 1.52
N LYS A 12 4.38 -6.01 1.28
CA LYS A 12 5.54 -5.17 0.99
C LYS A 12 5.82 -5.15 -0.51
N LEU A 13 5.92 -3.97 -1.09
CA LEU A 13 6.27 -3.79 -2.49
C LEU A 13 7.77 -4.08 -2.69
N PRO A 14 8.14 -4.95 -3.64
CA PRO A 14 9.54 -5.28 -3.90
C PRO A 14 10.29 -4.17 -4.66
N VAL A 15 9.57 -3.30 -5.37
CA VAL A 15 10.05 -2.17 -6.18
C VAL A 15 9.04 -1.04 -6.10
N ALA A 16 9.35 0.11 -6.73
CA ALA A 16 8.45 1.25 -6.76
C ALA A 16 7.11 0.91 -7.42
N TRP A 17 6.03 1.56 -7.00
CA TRP A 17 4.69 1.27 -7.54
C TRP A 17 4.63 1.35 -9.07
N SER A 18 5.29 2.35 -9.64
CA SER A 18 5.42 2.61 -11.08
C SER A 18 6.13 1.48 -11.85
N GLU A 19 6.94 0.67 -11.19
CA GLU A 19 7.68 -0.45 -11.78
C GLU A 19 6.95 -1.79 -11.63
N LEU A 20 5.92 -1.85 -10.79
CA LEU A 20 5.12 -3.06 -10.62
C LEU A 20 4.35 -3.43 -11.88
N ARG A 21 4.28 -4.73 -12.15
CA ARG A 21 3.47 -5.26 -13.25
C ARG A 21 1.98 -5.07 -12.94
N PRO A 22 1.12 -4.78 -13.94
CA PRO A 22 -0.30 -4.54 -13.73
C PRO A 22 -1.01 -5.62 -12.90
N GLY A 23 -0.76 -6.90 -13.18
CA GLY A 23 -1.40 -8.00 -12.43
C GLY A 23 -1.02 -8.04 -10.95
N LEU A 24 0.19 -7.61 -10.58
CA LEU A 24 0.59 -7.51 -9.17
C LEU A 24 -0.08 -6.30 -8.50
N ARG A 25 -0.24 -5.18 -9.21
CA ARG A 25 -0.98 -4.01 -8.68
C ARG A 25 -2.43 -4.36 -8.36
N GLU A 26 -3.09 -5.11 -9.25
CA GLU A 26 -4.47 -5.58 -9.06
C GLU A 26 -4.58 -6.54 -7.88
N GLU A 27 -3.64 -7.48 -7.76
CA GLU A 27 -3.56 -8.41 -6.64
C GLU A 27 -3.42 -7.67 -5.31
N VAL A 28 -2.51 -6.70 -5.24
CA VAL A 28 -2.31 -5.84 -4.05
C VAL A 28 -3.58 -5.04 -3.74
N ALA A 29 -4.18 -4.39 -4.74
CA ALA A 29 -5.41 -3.62 -4.54
C ALA A 29 -6.59 -4.46 -4.01
N CYS A 30 -6.66 -5.73 -4.42
CA CYS A 30 -7.73 -6.64 -4.05
C CYS A 30 -7.54 -7.25 -2.66
N ARG A 31 -6.31 -7.68 -2.34
CA ARG A 31 -6.05 -8.46 -1.12
C ARG A 31 -5.51 -7.66 0.05
N ALA A 32 -4.84 -6.53 -0.19
CA ALA A 32 -4.09 -5.84 0.85
C ALA A 32 -5.01 -5.03 1.77
N GLY A 33 -4.76 -5.16 3.08
CA GLY A 33 -5.23 -4.23 4.12
C GLY A 33 -4.17 -3.17 4.43
N ASP A 34 -2.90 -3.52 4.26
CA ASP A 34 -1.75 -2.66 4.53
C ASP A 34 -0.73 -2.80 3.39
N ILE A 35 -0.11 -1.70 3.00
CA ILE A 35 0.92 -1.68 1.95
C ILE A 35 2.14 -0.94 2.47
N HIS A 36 3.26 -1.65 2.54
CA HIS A 36 4.58 -1.07 2.76
C HIS A 36 5.26 -0.87 1.42
N THR A 37 5.62 0.37 1.09
CA THR A 37 6.32 0.68 -0.16
C THR A 37 7.80 0.33 -0.06
N PHE A 38 8.47 0.26 -1.22
CA PHE A 38 9.88 -0.09 -1.30
C PHE A 38 10.78 0.93 -0.58
N ASP A 39 10.42 2.21 -0.65
CA ASP A 39 11.14 3.35 -0.08
C ASP A 39 10.82 3.62 1.41
N GLY A 40 10.15 2.68 2.07
CA GLY A 40 9.82 2.74 3.49
C GLY A 40 8.51 3.46 3.83
N GLY A 41 7.70 3.81 2.84
CA GLY A 41 6.35 4.33 3.04
C GLY A 41 5.37 3.24 3.48
N HIS A 42 4.23 3.67 3.99
CA HIS A 42 3.21 2.81 4.57
C HIS A 42 1.81 3.38 4.32
N LEU A 43 0.93 2.55 3.80
CA LEU A 43 -0.49 2.82 3.65
C LEU A 43 -1.31 1.79 4.41
N HIS A 44 -2.41 2.26 4.99
CA HIS A 44 -3.41 1.42 5.65
C HIS A 44 -4.79 1.65 5.02
N ARG A 45 -5.58 0.60 4.89
CA ARG A 45 -6.93 0.68 4.32
C ARG A 45 -7.98 0.82 5.41
N VAL A 46 -8.60 1.99 5.50
CA VAL A 46 -9.65 2.34 6.47
C VAL A 46 -10.95 2.60 5.72
N ASP A 47 -12.03 1.89 6.07
CA ASP A 47 -13.36 2.04 5.45
C ASP A 47 -13.34 1.99 3.91
N GLY A 48 -12.46 1.16 3.34
CA GLY A 48 -12.30 1.00 1.91
C GLY A 48 -11.45 2.08 1.22
N GLN A 49 -11.00 3.10 1.96
CA GLN A 49 -10.10 4.16 1.49
C GLN A 49 -8.66 3.89 1.91
N TRP A 50 -7.70 4.34 1.10
CA TRP A 50 -6.28 4.24 1.43
C TRP A 50 -5.82 5.51 2.12
N GLU A 51 -5.27 5.35 3.32
CA GLU A 51 -4.65 6.41 4.10
C GLU A 51 -3.14 6.20 4.16
N VAL A 52 -2.38 7.27 3.92
CA VAL A 52 -0.91 7.24 3.99
C VAL A 52 -0.52 7.51 5.43
N LEU A 53 0.06 6.51 6.08
CA LEU A 53 0.63 6.64 7.43
C LEU A 53 2.06 7.19 7.36
N SER A 54 2.79 6.86 6.29
CA SER A 54 4.11 7.42 5.99
C SER A 54 4.36 7.44 4.49
N SER A 55 4.82 8.57 3.96
CA SER A 55 5.07 8.74 2.52
C SER A 55 6.27 7.91 2.01
N GLY A 56 7.24 7.61 2.88
CA GLY A 56 8.52 7.03 2.48
C GLY A 56 9.49 8.08 1.94
N THR A 57 10.70 7.64 1.60
CA THR A 57 11.80 8.54 1.19
C THR A 57 11.57 9.23 -0.17
N SER A 58 10.77 8.61 -1.03
CA SER A 58 10.45 9.06 -2.39
C SER A 58 8.97 9.38 -2.59
N ASN A 59 8.18 9.42 -1.50
CA ASN A 59 6.72 9.63 -1.54
C ASN A 59 5.98 8.56 -2.35
N ASP A 60 6.51 7.35 -2.43
CA ASP A 60 5.90 6.26 -3.21
C ASP A 60 4.54 5.89 -2.61
N ALA A 61 4.35 6.04 -1.30
CA ALA A 61 3.06 5.74 -0.68
C ALA A 61 1.94 6.69 -1.15
N ASP A 62 2.24 7.98 -1.37
CA ASP A 62 1.28 8.91 -1.98
C ASP A 62 0.95 8.53 -3.43
N VAL A 63 1.94 8.05 -4.18
CA VAL A 63 1.73 7.54 -5.55
C VAL A 63 0.82 6.32 -5.54
N VAL A 64 1.07 5.36 -4.66
CA VAL A 64 0.22 4.16 -4.48
C VAL A 64 -1.21 4.57 -4.12
N ARG A 65 -1.38 5.47 -3.15
CA ARG A 65 -2.70 5.96 -2.71
C ARG A 65 -3.47 6.56 -3.89
N ASN A 66 -2.84 7.46 -4.64
CA ASN A 66 -3.44 8.11 -5.79
C ASN A 66 -3.77 7.12 -6.92
N ALA A 67 -2.97 6.07 -7.09
CA ALA A 67 -3.24 5.04 -8.09
C ALA A 67 -4.38 4.09 -7.68
N LEU A 68 -4.54 3.85 -6.38
CA LEU A 68 -5.56 2.95 -5.83
C LEU A 68 -6.91 3.65 -5.60
N GLN A 69 -6.91 4.94 -5.28
CA GLN A 69 -8.09 5.79 -5.38
C GLN A 69 -8.43 5.97 -6.86
N LYS A 70 -9.32 5.12 -7.39
CA LYS A 70 -9.85 5.32 -8.74
C LYS A 70 -10.36 6.76 -8.87
N PRO A 71 -10.05 7.47 -9.96
CA PRO A 71 -10.76 8.70 -10.26
C PRO A 71 -12.23 8.36 -10.43
N ASN A 72 -13.10 9.04 -9.66
CA ASN A 72 -14.55 9.04 -9.88
C ASN A 72 -14.88 9.61 -11.27
#